data_AF-A0A2V5VBM8-F1
#
_entry.id   AF-A0A2V5VBM8-F1
#
_cell.length_a   1.000
_cell.length_b   1.000
_cell.length_c   1.000
_cell.angle_alpha   90.00
_cell.angle_beta   90.00
_cell.angle_gamma   90.00
#
_symmetry.space_group_name_H-M   'P 1'
#
loop_
_entity.id
_entity.type
_entity.pdbx_description
1 polymer ?
#
loop_
_entity_poly.entity_id
_entity_poly.type
_entity_poly.pdbx_seq_one_letter_code
_entity_poly.pdbx_strand_id
1 'polypeptide(L)'
;MKTHIFALTLSLIICITARAGLKWDQTSIELHPTAVDKQAIGHFKYQNAGDKPVRFKSVRTSCGCTAAQTQKEEVPPGEKGEITATFNIGE
;
A
#
# COMPACT_ATOMS: atom_id res chain seq x y z
N MET A 1 15.84 -5.74 44.83
CA MET A 1 15.22 -4.47 44.37
C MET A 1 15.72 -3.97 43.01
N LYS A 2 17.00 -4.18 42.62
CA LYS A 2 17.52 -3.75 41.30
C LYS A 2 17.13 -4.63 40.10
N THR A 3 16.71 -5.87 40.34
CA THR A 3 16.30 -6.84 39.29
C THR A 3 14.88 -6.60 38.77
N HIS A 4 13.98 -6.01 39.55
CA HIS A 4 12.62 -5.69 39.11
C HIS A 4 12.57 -4.41 38.23
N ILE A 5 13.55 -3.52 38.39
CA ILE A 5 13.63 -2.28 37.60
C ILE A 5 14.00 -2.58 36.15
N PHE A 6 14.87 -3.57 35.90
CA PHE A 6 15.24 -4.02 34.55
C PHE A 6 14.13 -4.78 33.83
N ALA A 7 13.30 -5.52 34.56
CA ALA A 7 12.15 -6.23 34.00
C ALA A 7 11.00 -5.28 33.59
N LEU A 8 10.84 -4.16 34.31
CA LEU A 8 9.80 -3.17 34.01
C LEU A 8 10.10 -2.36 32.74
N THR A 9 11.38 -2.08 32.45
CA THR A 9 11.79 -1.34 31.24
C THR A 9 11.68 -2.17 29.95
N LEU A 10 11.74 -3.51 30.05
CA LEU A 10 11.64 -4.40 28.90
C LEU A 10 10.20 -4.63 28.42
N SER A 11 9.20 -4.37 29.29
CA SER A 11 7.78 -4.62 28.99
C SER A 11 7.11 -3.51 28.16
N LEU A 12 7.72 -2.32 28.01
CA LEU A 12 7.11 -1.17 27.33
C LEU A 12 7.34 -1.17 25.81
N ILE A 13 8.12 -2.10 25.26
CA ILE A 13 8.52 -2.13 23.84
C ILE A 13 7.59 -3.01 22.99
N ILE A 14 6.72 -3.83 23.59
CA ILE A 14 5.96 -4.88 22.87
C ILE A 14 4.71 -4.36 22.14
N CYS A 15 4.30 -3.10 22.31
CA CYS A 15 2.99 -2.63 21.80
C CYS A 15 2.95 -2.07 20.36
N ILE A 16 4.00 -2.15 19.54
CA ILE A 16 4.06 -1.33 18.31
C ILE A 16 3.73 -2.05 16.98
N THR A 17 3.77 -3.37 16.84
CA THR A 17 3.87 -3.95 15.47
C THR A 17 2.74 -4.86 14.99
N ALA A 18 1.48 -4.55 15.29
CA ALA A 18 0.36 -5.26 14.64
C ALA A 18 -0.80 -4.31 14.32
N ARG A 19 -0.59 -3.46 13.31
CA ARG A 19 -1.65 -2.72 12.64
C ARG A 19 -1.82 -3.34 11.24
N ALA A 20 -3.05 -3.56 10.81
CA ALA A 20 -3.35 -3.85 9.41
C ALA A 20 -2.71 -2.73 8.56
N GLY A 21 -1.82 -3.10 7.65
CA GLY A 21 -0.95 -2.14 6.99
C GLY A 21 -0.39 -2.70 5.69
N LEU A 22 -0.72 -2.04 4.59
CA LEU A 22 -0.10 -2.30 3.31
C LEU A 22 1.31 -1.72 3.32
N LYS A 23 2.30 -2.60 3.14
CA LYS A 23 3.66 -2.22 2.81
C LYS A 23 3.77 -2.12 1.29
N TRP A 24 4.15 -0.97 0.79
CA TRP A 24 4.30 -0.70 -0.63
C TRP A 24 5.72 -0.98 -1.10
N ASP A 25 5.86 -1.57 -2.28
CA ASP A 25 7.16 -1.69 -2.94
C ASP A 25 7.64 -0.31 -3.41
N GLN A 26 6.72 0.50 -3.92
CA GLN A 26 6.93 1.88 -4.33
C GLN A 26 5.63 2.67 -4.25
N THR A 27 5.74 3.98 -3.99
CA THR A 27 4.59 4.92 -3.96
C THR A 27 4.70 5.99 -5.04
N SER A 28 5.75 5.96 -5.86
CA SER A 28 5.97 6.83 -7.00
C SER A 28 6.55 6.01 -8.14
N ILE A 29 6.17 6.38 -9.35
CA ILE A 29 6.63 5.77 -10.60
C ILE A 29 6.84 6.89 -11.61
N GLU A 30 7.82 6.71 -12.48
CA GLU A 30 8.05 7.61 -13.61
C GLU A 30 7.72 6.86 -14.89
N LEU A 31 6.70 7.34 -15.59
CA LEU A 31 6.27 6.79 -16.86
C LEU A 31 6.77 7.71 -17.98
N HIS A 32 7.27 7.11 -19.06
CA HIS A 32 7.82 7.83 -20.21
C HIS A 32 7.01 7.48 -21.47
N PRO A 33 5.72 7.87 -21.54
CA PRO A 33 4.92 7.65 -22.74
C PRO A 33 5.45 8.51 -23.88
N THR A 34 5.28 8.01 -25.10
CA THR A 34 5.58 8.71 -26.35
C THR A 34 4.35 9.43 -26.89
N ALA A 35 4.54 10.32 -27.86
CA ALA A 35 3.45 11.11 -28.45
C ALA A 35 2.35 10.28 -29.13
N VAL A 36 2.60 9.00 -29.43
CA VAL A 36 1.63 8.08 -30.04
C VAL A 36 0.85 7.26 -29.01
N ASP A 37 1.28 7.26 -27.75
CA ASP A 37 0.63 6.51 -26.70
C ASP A 37 -0.65 7.20 -26.26
N LYS A 38 -1.71 6.41 -26.11
CA LYS A 38 -3.01 6.90 -25.63
C LYS A 38 -3.14 6.81 -24.11
N GLN A 39 -2.32 5.96 -23.49
CA GLN A 39 -2.38 5.69 -22.05
C GLN A 39 -0.98 5.45 -21.50
N ALA A 40 -0.78 5.83 -20.24
CA ALA A 40 0.36 5.42 -19.44
C ALA A 40 -0.15 4.63 -18.23
N ILE A 41 0.36 3.40 -18.06
CA ILE A 41 -0.12 2.47 -17.02
C ILE A 41 0.94 2.31 -15.93
N GLY A 42 0.52 2.53 -14.69
CA GLY A 42 1.30 2.43 -13.49
C GLY A 42 0.88 1.29 -12.58
N HIS A 43 1.86 0.58 -12.03
CA HIS A 43 1.65 -0.58 -11.17
C HIS A 43 2.22 -0.33 -9.77
N PHE A 44 1.34 -0.26 -8.78
CA PHE A 44 1.69 -0.05 -7.37
C PHE A 44 1.50 -1.36 -6.60
N LYS A 45 2.59 -2.10 -6.42
CA LYS A 45 2.59 -3.36 -5.70
C LYS A 45 2.64 -3.13 -4.20
N TYR A 46 1.90 -3.98 -3.49
CA TYR A 46 1.85 -3.98 -2.04
C TYR A 46 1.84 -5.39 -1.47
N GLN A 47 2.17 -5.48 -0.19
CA GLN A 47 1.97 -6.65 0.64
C GLN A 47 1.24 -6.24 1.92
N ASN A 48 0.25 -7.02 2.36
CA ASN A 48 -0.28 -6.88 3.71
C ASN A 48 0.75 -7.42 4.71
N ALA A 49 1.47 -6.52 5.38
CA ALA A 49 2.47 -6.87 6.39
C ALA A 49 1.88 -6.98 7.80
N GLY A 50 0.56 -6.76 7.95
CA GLY A 50 -0.14 -6.91 9.21
C GLY A 50 -0.61 -8.34 9.46
N ASP A 51 -1.26 -8.53 10.61
CA ASP A 51 -1.82 -9.78 11.12
C ASP A 51 -3.33 -9.92 10.85
N LYS A 52 -3.95 -8.89 10.26
CA LYS A 52 -5.39 -8.84 9.92
C LYS A 52 -5.60 -8.55 8.45
N PRO A 53 -6.69 -9.04 7.83
CA PRO A 53 -7.03 -8.68 6.46
C PRO A 53 -7.21 -7.17 6.27
N VAL A 54 -6.76 -6.67 5.11
CA VAL A 54 -6.98 -5.28 4.68
C VAL A 54 -8.05 -5.25 3.61
N ARG A 55 -9.13 -4.51 3.83
CA ARG A 55 -10.20 -4.32 2.85
C ARG A 55 -10.16 -2.92 2.24
N PHE A 56 -10.13 -2.83 0.92
CA PHE A 56 -10.24 -1.56 0.19
C PHE A 56 -11.68 -1.09 0.19
N LYS A 57 -11.94 0.07 0.82
CA LYS A 57 -13.28 0.70 0.80
C LYS A 57 -13.52 1.50 -0.47
N SER A 58 -12.48 2.15 -0.98
CA SER A 58 -12.51 2.93 -2.21
C SER A 58 -11.09 3.22 -2.68
N VAL A 59 -10.90 3.31 -3.99
CA VAL A 59 -9.69 3.85 -4.61
C VAL A 59 -10.11 5.14 -5.32
N ARG A 60 -9.41 6.25 -5.06
CA ARG A 60 -9.74 7.57 -5.62
C ARG A 60 -8.50 8.20 -6.22
N THR A 61 -8.69 8.84 -7.37
CA THR A 61 -7.66 9.60 -8.07
C THR A 61 -7.89 11.10 -7.87
N SER A 62 -6.82 11.89 -7.98
CA SER A 62 -6.87 13.34 -7.80
C SER A 62 -7.24 14.12 -9.06
N CYS A 63 -7.00 13.57 -10.26
CA CYS A 63 -7.43 14.12 -11.54
C CYS A 63 -8.42 13.18 -12.23
N GLY A 64 -9.35 13.75 -13.00
CA GLY A 64 -10.27 12.98 -13.84
C GLY A 64 -9.58 12.18 -14.95
N CYS A 65 -8.38 12.63 -15.35
CA CYS A 65 -7.52 11.98 -16.33
C CYS A 65 -6.91 10.64 -15.90
N THR A 66 -6.99 10.29 -14.61
CA THR A 66 -6.43 9.05 -14.07
C THR A 66 -7.55 8.17 -13.54
N ALA A 67 -7.60 6.93 -14.00
CA ALA A 67 -8.40 5.86 -13.42
C ALA A 67 -7.50 4.98 -12.53
N ALA A 68 -8.01 4.47 -11.41
CA ALA A 68 -7.26 3.54 -10.57
C ALA A 68 -8.14 2.38 -10.10
N GLN A 69 -7.61 1.17 -10.15
CA GLN A 69 -8.31 -0.06 -9.78
C GLN A 69 -7.43 -0.95 -8.91
N THR A 70 -8.03 -1.55 -7.86
CA THR A 70 -7.38 -2.59 -7.06
C THR A 70 -7.66 -3.97 -7.65
N GLN A 71 -6.67 -4.86 -7.63
CA GLN A 71 -6.86 -6.25 -8.05
C GLN A 71 -7.78 -7.04 -7.10
N LYS A 72 -7.78 -6.69 -5.81
CA LYS A 72 -8.48 -7.43 -4.74
C LYS A 72 -9.25 -6.46 -3.86
N GLU A 73 -10.47 -6.83 -3.48
CA GLU A 73 -11.26 -6.07 -2.49
C GLU A 73 -10.73 -6.27 -1.06
N GLU A 74 -10.21 -7.45 -0.76
CA GLU A 74 -9.64 -7.82 0.53
C GLU A 74 -8.29 -8.53 0.34
N VAL A 75 -7.33 -8.21 1.21
CA VAL A 75 -5.95 -8.70 1.16
C VAL A 75 -5.65 -9.37 2.50
N PRO A 76 -5.66 -10.71 2.58
CA PRO A 76 -5.26 -11.47 3.74
C PRO A 76 -3.85 -11.14 4.26
N PRO A 77 -3.53 -11.44 5.54
CA PRO A 77 -2.20 -11.30 6.10
C PRO A 77 -1.13 -12.00 5.26
N GLY A 78 -0.02 -11.31 4.99
CA GLY A 78 1.10 -11.82 4.20
C GLY A 78 0.88 -11.80 2.68
N GLU A 79 -0.34 -11.58 2.20
CA GLU A 79 -0.68 -11.63 0.79
C GLU A 79 -0.25 -10.36 0.05
N LYS A 80 0.10 -10.54 -1.24
CA LYS A 80 0.48 -9.46 -2.16
C LYS A 80 -0.64 -9.13 -3.12
N GLY A 81 -0.64 -7.88 -3.57
CA GLY A 81 -1.55 -7.39 -4.60
C GLY A 81 -1.00 -6.15 -5.28
N GLU A 82 -1.84 -5.55 -6.12
CA GLU A 82 -1.47 -4.41 -6.94
C GLU A 82 -2.64 -3.45 -7.10
N ILE A 83 -2.34 -2.15 -7.10
CA ILE A 83 -3.21 -1.11 -7.66
C ILE A 83 -2.66 -0.70 -9.02
N THR A 84 -3.52 -0.77 -10.03
CA THR A 84 -3.21 -0.30 -11.38
C THR A 84 -3.79 1.09 -11.55
N ALA A 85 -2.94 2.06 -11.90
CA ALA A 85 -3.35 3.40 -12.28
C ALA A 85 -3.18 3.56 -13.79
N THR A 86 -4.21 4.00 -14.48
CA THR A 86 -4.21 4.28 -15.91
C THR A 86 -4.39 5.76 -16.11
N PHE A 87 -3.38 6.42 -16.66
CA PHE A 87 -3.45 7.80 -17.09
C PHE A 87 -3.86 7.86 -18.56
N ASN A 88 -4.97 8.53 -18.88
CA ASN A 88 -5.42 8.75 -20.25
C ASN A 88 -4.77 10.03 -20.80
N ILE A 89 -4.09 9.90 -21.93
CA ILE A 89 -3.35 11.01 -22.56
C ILE A 89 -4.30 11.74 -23.52
N GLY A 90 -4.50 13.04 -23.29
CA GLY A 90 -5.33 13.89 -24.14
C GLY A 90 -6.78 14.09 -23.69
N GLU A 91 -7.12 13.68 -22.46
CA GLU A 91 -8.36 14.06 -21.76
C GLU A 91 -8.16 15.22 -20.78
#